data_AF-X6MEJ7-F1
#
_entry.id   AF-X6MEJ7-F1
#
_cell.length_a   1.000
_cell.length_b   1.000
_cell.length_c   1.000
_cell.angle_alpha   90.00
_cell.angle_beta   90.00
_cell.angle_gamma   90.00
#
_symmetry.space_group_name_H-M   'P 1'
#
loop_
_entity.id
_entity.type
_entity.pdbx_description
1 polymer ?
#
loop_
_entity_poly.entity_id
_entity_poly.type
_entity_poly.pdbx_seq_one_letter_code
_entity_poly.pdbx_strand_id
1 'polypeptide(L)'
;HVLSSTNGQSNIDVKDTTASPLLFSFHNRPSHVLIANTTLYTILRLYFFLFDRLRTAKKLSWKPHSIRKLSDAEKFEINQQFYNLVWNMLDDEINEQKFENKLFLLLGTQAYELTTLKMLISTLTKEFITHISADFSHIVQFVNLWKYYTMQWKLIDPNDWKARLDLMHRYHNDMRARCPDHHKLPLVQIEYFLDTDELAMQVICANHIATDVA
;
A
#
# COMPACT_ATOMS: atom_id res chain seq x y z
N HIS A 1 -20.36 38.80 37.25
CA HIS A 1 -19.41 39.91 37.43
C HIS A 1 -18.31 39.44 38.37
N VAL A 2 -17.05 39.64 37.95
CA VAL A 2 -15.80 39.66 38.74
C VAL A 2 -15.07 38.33 39.01
N LEU A 3 -13.79 38.38 38.62
CA LEU A 3 -12.66 37.45 38.69
C LEU A 3 -11.98 37.44 40.07
N SER A 4 -11.26 36.35 40.40
CA SER A 4 -9.89 36.30 40.99
C SER A 4 -9.64 34.87 41.54
N SER A 5 -8.74 34.06 40.98
CA SER A 5 -7.25 34.02 41.08
C SER A 5 -6.70 33.39 42.37
N THR A 6 -5.98 32.26 42.20
CA THR A 6 -4.68 31.88 42.82
C THR A 6 -4.31 30.48 42.30
N ASN A 7 -3.47 30.36 41.27
CA ASN A 7 -2.01 30.19 41.27
C ASN A 7 -1.46 29.01 42.08
N GLY A 8 -0.98 28.00 41.34
CA GLY A 8 0.04 27.04 41.75
C GLY A 8 0.95 26.75 40.54
N GLN A 9 2.04 27.51 40.41
CA GLN A 9 3.10 27.31 39.43
C GLN A 9 3.98 26.11 39.82
N SER A 10 4.28 25.24 38.85
CA SER A 10 5.57 24.56 38.79
C SER A 10 6.18 24.76 37.41
N ASN A 11 7.39 25.31 37.44
CA ASN A 11 8.26 25.68 36.34
C ASN A 11 8.38 24.60 35.26
N ILE A 12 8.12 24.99 34.01
CA ILE A 12 8.68 24.31 32.83
C ILE A 12 9.94 25.08 32.47
N ASP A 13 11.07 24.48 32.79
CA ASP A 13 12.41 24.97 32.46
C ASP A 13 12.60 24.85 30.94
N VAL A 14 12.91 25.98 30.31
CA VAL A 14 13.14 26.11 28.87
C VAL A 14 14.61 25.78 28.59
N LYS A 15 14.89 24.65 27.93
CA LYS A 15 16.15 24.43 27.18
C LYS A 15 15.92 23.58 25.93
N ASP A 16 16.22 24.20 24.79
CA ASP A 16 16.68 23.66 23.51
C ASP A 16 15.91 22.51 22.83
N THR A 17 15.22 22.81 21.72
CA THR A 17 15.71 22.55 20.34
C THR A 17 14.54 22.75 19.36
N THR A 18 14.80 23.57 18.35
CA THR A 18 13.99 23.91 17.19
C THR A 18 13.77 22.71 16.25
N ALA A 19 12.58 22.11 16.27
CA ALA A 19 11.96 21.32 15.19
C ALA A 19 10.60 20.79 15.69
N SER A 20 9.55 20.96 14.88
CA SER A 20 8.14 20.89 15.31
C SER A 20 7.70 19.50 15.82
N PRO A 21 7.13 19.39 17.05
CA PRO A 21 6.48 18.17 17.53
C PRO A 21 5.33 17.72 16.61
N LEU A 22 4.71 18.66 15.88
CA LEU A 22 3.49 18.45 15.08
C LEU A 22 3.65 17.53 13.86
N LEU A 23 4.86 17.05 13.55
CA LEU A 23 5.10 16.20 12.37
C LEU A 23 4.53 14.78 12.52
N PHE A 24 4.40 14.30 13.76
CA PHE A 24 4.01 12.92 14.07
C PHE A 24 2.69 12.86 14.84
N SER A 25 1.88 11.83 14.60
CA SER A 25 0.73 11.52 15.46
C SER A 25 1.23 11.07 16.84
N PHE A 26 0.98 11.85 17.89
CA PHE A 26 1.28 11.46 19.26
C PHE A 26 0.12 10.63 19.80
N HIS A 27 0.27 9.31 19.76
CA HIS A 27 -0.58 8.39 20.49
C HIS A 27 0.28 7.53 21.41
N ASN A 28 -0.24 7.14 22.57
CA ASN A 28 0.50 6.27 23.49
C ASN A 28 0.35 4.77 23.16
N ARG A 29 -0.11 4.45 21.95
CA ARG A 29 -0.42 3.08 21.54
C ARG A 29 0.82 2.42 20.91
N PRO A 30 1.23 1.21 21.35
CA PRO A 30 2.39 0.53 20.78
C PRO A 30 2.15 0.24 19.29
N SER A 31 3.02 0.76 18.42
CA SER A 31 2.89 0.60 16.98
C SER A 31 4.22 0.28 16.31
N HIS A 32 4.15 -0.43 15.18
CA HIS A 32 5.25 -0.53 14.23
C HIS A 32 5.13 0.61 13.22
N VAL A 33 6.23 1.34 13.02
CA VAL A 33 6.27 2.48 12.11
C VAL A 33 6.98 2.09 10.82
N LEU A 34 6.34 2.39 9.69
CA LEU A 34 6.93 2.31 8.36
C LEU A 34 6.84 3.69 7.70
N ILE A 35 7.94 4.13 7.09
CA ILE A 35 8.00 5.34 6.28
C ILE A 35 8.17 4.95 4.83
N ALA A 36 7.33 5.51 3.97
CA ALA A 36 7.34 5.32 2.53
C ALA A 36 7.13 6.68 1.82
N ASN A 37 7.39 6.79 0.53
CA ASN A 37 6.85 7.91 -0.26
C ASN A 37 5.47 7.52 -0.81
N THR A 38 4.72 8.50 -1.32
CA THR A 38 3.37 8.26 -1.86
C THR A 38 3.33 7.23 -2.97
N THR A 39 4.29 7.24 -3.89
CA THR A 39 4.42 6.24 -4.96
C THR A 39 4.58 4.82 -4.40
N LEU A 40 5.53 4.63 -3.49
CA LEU A 40 5.79 3.34 -2.86
C LEU A 40 4.56 2.86 -2.10
N TYR A 41 3.93 3.76 -1.36
CA TYR A 41 2.68 3.46 -0.67
C TYR A 41 1.59 2.95 -1.63
N THR A 42 1.34 3.66 -2.74
CA THR A 42 0.33 3.27 -3.73
C THR A 42 0.61 1.88 -4.31
N ILE A 43 1.84 1.64 -4.74
CA ILE A 43 2.25 0.36 -5.32
C ILE A 43 2.12 -0.77 -4.30
N LEU A 44 2.53 -0.55 -3.05
CA LEU A 44 2.41 -1.56 -1.99
C LEU A 44 0.95 -1.87 -1.67
N ARG A 45 0.12 -0.84 -1.57
CA ARG A 45 -1.31 -1.00 -1.34
C ARG A 45 -1.93 -1.85 -2.46
N LEU A 46 -1.64 -1.53 -3.72
CA LEU A 46 -2.10 -2.31 -4.86
C LEU A 46 -1.59 -3.76 -4.83
N TYR A 47 -0.31 -3.98 -4.49
CA TYR A 47 0.26 -5.31 -4.33
C TYR A 47 -0.46 -6.12 -3.26
N PHE A 48 -0.71 -5.56 -2.08
CA PHE A 48 -1.43 -6.24 -1.01
C PHE A 48 -2.87 -6.58 -1.41
N PHE A 49 -3.59 -5.65 -2.06
CA PHE A 49 -4.93 -5.93 -2.58
C PHE A 49 -4.90 -7.05 -3.63
N LEU A 50 -3.95 -7.03 -4.55
CA LEU A 50 -3.78 -8.07 -5.56
C LEU A 50 -3.47 -9.42 -4.89
N PHE A 51 -2.58 -9.45 -3.92
CA PHE A 51 -2.20 -10.67 -3.20
C PHE A 51 -3.40 -11.28 -2.44
N ASP A 52 -4.18 -10.46 -1.72
CA ASP A 52 -5.37 -10.95 -1.01
C ASP A 52 -6.43 -11.50 -1.98
N ARG A 53 -6.62 -10.83 -3.12
CA ARG A 53 -7.51 -11.32 -4.19
C ARG A 53 -7.03 -12.62 -4.80
N LEU A 54 -5.73 -12.76 -5.09
CA LEU A 54 -5.14 -14.02 -5.57
C LEU A 54 -5.31 -15.14 -4.54
N ARG A 55 -5.12 -14.84 -3.25
CA ARG A 55 -5.34 -15.80 -2.16
C ARG A 55 -6.80 -16.22 -2.08
N THR A 56 -7.73 -15.30 -2.25
CA THR A 56 -9.17 -15.57 -2.28
C THR A 56 -9.54 -16.42 -3.49
N ALA A 57 -9.08 -16.05 -4.70
CA ALA A 57 -9.27 -16.82 -5.92
C ALA A 57 -8.73 -18.25 -5.79
N LYS A 58 -7.53 -18.42 -5.22
CA LYS A 58 -6.95 -19.74 -4.93
C LYS A 58 -7.80 -20.57 -3.96
N LYS A 59 -8.34 -19.94 -2.90
CA LYS A 59 -9.27 -20.62 -1.98
C LYS A 59 -10.55 -21.04 -2.68
N LEU A 60 -11.07 -20.21 -3.59
CA LEU A 60 -12.28 -20.50 -4.36
C LEU A 60 -12.03 -21.62 -5.38
N SER A 61 -10.88 -21.65 -6.05
CA SER A 61 -10.52 -22.72 -7.00
C SER A 61 -10.32 -24.08 -6.31
N TRP A 62 -9.89 -24.09 -5.05
CA TRP A 62 -9.72 -25.32 -4.26
C TRP A 62 -10.98 -25.76 -3.52
N LYS A 63 -11.96 -24.88 -3.32
CA LYS A 63 -13.23 -25.25 -2.67
C LYS A 63 -14.17 -25.91 -3.67
N PRO A 64 -14.58 -27.17 -3.48
CA PRO A 64 -15.49 -27.85 -4.41
C PRO A 64 -16.94 -27.33 -4.37
N HIS A 65 -17.24 -26.32 -3.55
CA HIS A 65 -18.61 -26.07 -3.07
C HIS A 65 -19.58 -25.47 -4.11
N SER A 66 -19.09 -24.76 -5.12
CA SER A 66 -19.97 -24.20 -6.18
C SER A 66 -20.26 -25.20 -7.30
N ILE A 67 -19.31 -26.10 -7.59
CA ILE A 67 -19.34 -26.93 -8.80
C ILE A 67 -19.90 -28.33 -8.50
N ARG A 68 -20.10 -28.70 -7.23
CA ARG A 68 -20.72 -29.98 -6.85
C ARG A 68 -22.17 -30.18 -7.34
N LYS A 69 -22.87 -29.10 -7.73
CA LYS A 69 -24.22 -29.19 -8.30
C LYS A 69 -24.24 -29.44 -9.82
N LEU A 70 -23.10 -29.28 -10.49
CA LEU A 70 -22.96 -29.51 -11.92
C LEU A 70 -22.40 -30.92 -12.14
N SER A 71 -22.99 -31.62 -13.10
CA SER A 71 -22.44 -32.84 -13.67
C SER A 71 -21.04 -32.59 -14.26
N ASP A 72 -20.23 -33.64 -14.36
CA ASP A 72 -18.88 -33.49 -14.92
C ASP A 72 -18.90 -33.05 -16.39
N ALA A 73 -19.98 -33.37 -17.13
CA ALA A 73 -20.21 -32.87 -18.49
C ALA A 73 -20.42 -31.35 -18.53
N GLU A 74 -21.25 -30.80 -17.64
CA GLU A 74 -21.48 -29.35 -17.55
C GLU A 74 -20.20 -28.59 -17.14
N LYS A 75 -19.39 -29.18 -16.25
CA LYS A 75 -18.08 -28.60 -15.88
C LYS A 75 -17.14 -28.52 -17.08
N PHE A 76 -17.08 -29.60 -17.85
CA PHE A 76 -16.25 -29.67 -19.04
C PHE A 76 -16.73 -28.67 -20.11
N GLU A 77 -18.04 -28.55 -20.30
CA GLU A 77 -18.63 -27.59 -21.23
C GLU A 77 -18.34 -26.13 -20.84
N ILE A 78 -18.56 -25.76 -19.58
CA ILE A 78 -18.23 -24.41 -19.07
C ILE A 78 -16.74 -24.12 -19.24
N ASN A 79 -15.89 -25.12 -18.95
CA ASN A 79 -14.45 -24.99 -19.10
C ASN A 79 -14.02 -24.79 -20.56
N GLN A 80 -14.60 -25.56 -21.50
CA GLN A 80 -14.38 -25.35 -22.93
C GLN A 80 -14.85 -23.99 -23.41
N GLN A 81 -16.07 -23.57 -23.01
CA GLN A 81 -16.61 -22.26 -23.37
C GLN A 81 -15.73 -21.14 -22.84
N PHE A 82 -15.21 -21.27 -21.62
CA PHE A 82 -14.25 -20.33 -21.06
C PHE A 82 -12.97 -20.24 -21.89
N TYR A 83 -12.34 -21.37 -22.22
CA TYR A 83 -11.13 -21.37 -23.03
C TYR A 83 -11.35 -20.80 -24.43
N ASN A 84 -12.48 -21.13 -25.07
CA ASN A 84 -12.85 -20.54 -26.35
C ASN A 84 -12.99 -19.02 -26.24
N LEU A 85 -13.62 -18.49 -25.18
CA LEU A 85 -13.68 -17.04 -24.96
C LEU A 85 -12.29 -16.42 -24.79
N VAL A 86 -11.36 -17.09 -24.11
CA VAL A 86 -9.99 -16.62 -23.92
C VAL A 86 -9.25 -16.60 -25.26
N TRP A 87 -9.31 -17.67 -26.04
CA TRP A 87 -8.65 -17.74 -27.35
C TRP A 87 -9.20 -16.70 -28.31
N ASN A 88 -10.53 -16.56 -28.41
CA ASN A 88 -11.14 -15.54 -29.25
C ASN A 88 -10.74 -14.11 -28.84
N MET A 89 -10.43 -13.87 -27.57
CA MET A 89 -9.89 -12.58 -27.11
C MET A 89 -8.41 -12.41 -27.47
N LEU A 90 -7.61 -13.48 -27.37
CA LEU A 90 -6.18 -13.45 -27.73
C LEU A 90 -5.95 -13.32 -29.24
N ASP A 91 -6.84 -13.87 -30.06
CA ASP A 91 -6.83 -13.79 -31.51
C ASP A 91 -7.53 -12.52 -32.05
N ASP A 92 -7.85 -11.56 -31.16
CA ASP A 92 -8.53 -10.29 -31.46
C ASP A 92 -9.92 -10.44 -32.14
N GLU A 93 -10.55 -11.62 -32.10
CA GLU A 93 -11.90 -11.85 -32.64
C GLU A 93 -13.01 -11.18 -31.82
N ILE A 94 -12.78 -11.02 -30.50
CA ILE A 94 -13.66 -10.30 -29.59
C ILE A 94 -12.88 -9.27 -28.79
N ASN A 95 -13.46 -8.07 -28.66
CA ASN A 95 -12.86 -7.05 -27.81
C ASN A 95 -13.06 -7.35 -26.32
N GLU A 96 -12.26 -6.66 -25.50
CA GLU A 96 -12.20 -6.81 -24.05
C GLU A 96 -13.57 -6.65 -23.37
N GLN A 97 -14.38 -5.69 -23.80
CA GLN A 97 -15.72 -5.46 -23.26
C GLN A 97 -16.67 -6.61 -23.56
N LYS A 98 -16.62 -7.17 -24.78
CA LYS A 98 -17.44 -8.30 -25.19
C LYS A 98 -17.00 -9.59 -24.51
N PHE A 99 -15.69 -9.75 -24.27
CA PHE A 99 -15.16 -10.84 -23.46
C PHE A 99 -15.71 -10.78 -22.03
N GLU A 100 -15.64 -9.63 -21.35
CA GLU A 100 -16.14 -9.49 -19.98
C GLU A 100 -17.63 -9.76 -19.87
N ASN A 101 -18.44 -9.22 -20.79
CA ASN A 101 -19.89 -9.48 -20.81
C ASN A 101 -20.19 -10.98 -20.95
N LYS A 102 -19.49 -11.68 -21.87
CA LYS A 102 -19.66 -13.13 -22.04
C LYS A 102 -19.13 -13.93 -20.85
N LEU A 103 -18.05 -13.47 -20.21
CA LEU A 103 -17.50 -14.08 -19.01
C LEU A 103 -18.48 -13.99 -17.83
N PHE A 104 -19.16 -12.85 -17.66
CA PHE A 104 -20.23 -12.69 -16.66
C PHE A 104 -21.45 -13.56 -16.96
N LEU A 105 -21.81 -13.75 -18.23
CA LEU A 105 -22.88 -14.69 -18.60
C LEU A 105 -22.49 -16.15 -18.28
N LEU A 106 -21.21 -16.50 -18.45
CA LEU A 106 -20.72 -17.86 -18.24
C LEU A 106 -20.51 -18.23 -16.76
N LEU A 107 -19.93 -17.31 -15.97
CA LEU A 107 -19.53 -17.57 -14.57
C LEU A 107 -20.41 -16.84 -13.54
N GLY A 108 -21.34 -16.00 -13.99
CA GLY A 108 -22.18 -15.19 -13.11
C GLY A 108 -21.36 -14.26 -12.21
N THR A 109 -21.75 -14.19 -10.94
CA THR A 109 -21.10 -13.34 -9.93
C THR A 109 -19.64 -13.73 -9.65
N GLN A 110 -19.20 -14.94 -10.02
CA GLN A 110 -17.81 -15.37 -9.84
C GLN A 110 -16.85 -14.72 -10.83
N ALA A 111 -17.35 -14.21 -11.96
CA ALA A 111 -16.55 -13.41 -12.89
C ALA A 111 -15.98 -12.14 -12.24
N TYR A 112 -16.63 -11.62 -11.18
CA TYR A 112 -16.18 -10.42 -10.47
C TYR A 112 -14.75 -10.55 -9.92
N GLU A 113 -14.37 -11.70 -9.37
CA GLU A 113 -13.00 -11.89 -8.85
C GLU A 113 -11.97 -11.87 -9.99
N LEU A 114 -12.29 -12.45 -11.16
CA LEU A 114 -11.41 -12.44 -12.34
C LEU A 114 -11.27 -11.03 -12.92
N THR A 115 -12.37 -10.30 -13.08
CA THR A 115 -12.35 -8.92 -13.56
C THR A 115 -11.61 -8.01 -12.58
N THR A 116 -11.79 -8.21 -11.27
CA THR A 116 -11.08 -7.46 -10.24
C THR A 116 -9.57 -7.74 -10.27
N LEU A 117 -9.17 -9.01 -10.40
CA LEU A 117 -7.75 -9.39 -10.53
C LEU A 117 -7.10 -8.73 -11.75
N LYS A 118 -7.77 -8.76 -12.90
CA LYS A 118 -7.31 -8.09 -14.12
C LYS A 118 -7.14 -6.58 -13.91
N MET A 119 -8.13 -5.91 -13.33
CA MET A 119 -8.03 -4.47 -13.03
C MET A 119 -6.87 -4.16 -12.09
N LEU A 120 -6.67 -4.97 -11.05
CA LEU A 120 -5.56 -4.80 -10.12
C LEU A 120 -4.20 -5.01 -10.78
N ILE A 121 -4.05 -6.04 -11.62
CA ILE A 121 -2.80 -6.29 -12.37
C ILE A 121 -2.52 -5.15 -13.34
N SER A 122 -3.53 -4.73 -14.11
CA SER A 122 -3.41 -3.62 -15.06
C SER A 122 -3.04 -2.31 -14.37
N THR A 123 -3.71 -2.01 -13.25
CA THR A 123 -3.43 -0.80 -12.45
C THR A 123 -2.03 -0.86 -11.87
N LEU A 124 -1.65 -1.97 -11.22
CA LEU A 124 -0.31 -2.15 -10.67
C LEU A 124 0.76 -1.96 -11.76
N THR A 125 0.58 -2.59 -12.92
CA THR A 125 1.51 -2.48 -14.06
C THR A 125 1.64 -1.03 -14.53
N LYS A 126 0.52 -0.31 -14.66
CA LYS A 126 0.51 1.12 -15.03
C LYS A 126 1.24 1.98 -14.00
N GLU A 127 1.02 1.75 -12.72
CA GLU A 127 1.69 2.50 -11.65
C GLU A 127 3.21 2.24 -11.65
N PHE A 128 3.64 1.00 -11.87
CA PHE A 128 5.07 0.67 -12.01
C PHE A 128 5.72 1.41 -13.19
N ILE A 129 5.10 1.34 -14.37
CA ILE A 129 5.60 2.00 -15.59
C ILE A 129 5.62 3.52 -15.41
N THR A 130 4.54 4.08 -14.86
CA THR A 130 4.35 5.54 -14.73
C THR A 130 5.28 6.13 -13.68
N HIS A 131 5.43 5.47 -12.54
CA HIS A 131 6.09 6.09 -11.39
C HIS A 131 7.52 5.63 -11.16
N ILE A 132 7.94 4.43 -11.55
CA ILE A 132 9.30 3.96 -11.21
C ILE A 132 10.31 4.18 -12.36
N SER A 133 9.83 4.35 -13.60
CA SER A 133 10.58 4.40 -14.87
C SER A 133 10.39 3.13 -15.70
N ALA A 134 10.54 3.25 -17.02
CA ALA A 134 10.62 2.11 -17.95
C ALA A 134 11.87 1.25 -17.73
N ASP A 135 12.89 1.75 -17.00
CA ASP A 135 14.08 0.99 -16.67
C ASP A 135 13.85 0.07 -15.45
N PHE A 136 13.97 -1.24 -15.70
CA PHE A 136 13.89 -2.29 -14.70
C PHE A 136 14.90 -2.11 -13.55
N SER A 137 16.04 -1.44 -13.79
CA SER A 137 17.05 -1.17 -12.76
C SER A 137 16.50 -0.34 -11.60
N HIS A 138 15.65 0.67 -11.90
CA HIS A 138 15.00 1.49 -10.89
C HIS A 138 13.97 0.68 -10.10
N ILE A 139 13.23 -0.21 -10.76
CA ILE A 139 12.29 -1.14 -10.12
C ILE A 139 13.00 -2.01 -9.09
N VAL A 140 14.16 -2.57 -9.45
CA VAL A 140 14.95 -3.40 -8.54
C VAL A 140 15.45 -2.59 -7.33
N GLN A 141 15.95 -1.37 -7.54
CA GLN A 141 16.39 -0.51 -6.43
C GLN A 141 15.23 -0.15 -5.49
N PHE A 142 14.05 0.12 -6.06
CA PHE A 142 12.83 0.43 -5.33
C PHE A 142 12.35 -0.75 -4.48
N VAL A 143 12.34 -1.95 -5.05
CA VAL A 143 12.01 -3.20 -4.33
C VAL A 143 13.04 -3.52 -3.25
N ASN A 144 14.33 -3.25 -3.49
CA ASN A 144 15.37 -3.46 -2.49
C ASN A 144 15.25 -2.49 -1.30
N LEU A 145 14.95 -1.21 -1.57
CA LEU A 145 14.62 -0.23 -0.53
C LEU A 145 13.42 -0.70 0.30
N TRP A 146 12.36 -1.13 -0.37
CA TRP A 146 11.20 -1.70 0.29
C TRP A 146 11.57 -2.87 1.19
N LYS A 147 12.24 -3.91 0.66
CA LYS A 147 12.64 -5.09 1.44
C LYS A 147 13.46 -4.70 2.67
N TYR A 148 14.38 -3.76 2.52
CA TYR A 148 15.19 -3.27 3.61
C TYR A 148 14.34 -2.62 4.72
N TYR A 149 13.48 -1.66 4.38
CA TYR A 149 12.69 -0.92 5.38
C TYR A 149 11.48 -1.70 5.90
N THR A 150 10.89 -2.58 5.09
CA THR A 150 9.73 -3.39 5.52
C THR A 150 10.10 -4.58 6.37
N MET A 151 11.29 -5.15 6.18
CA MET A 151 11.81 -6.13 7.14
C MET A 151 12.38 -5.44 8.39
N GLN A 152 12.58 -4.13 8.34
CA GLN A 152 12.93 -3.29 9.49
C GLN A 152 11.73 -2.54 10.05
N TRP A 153 10.54 -3.14 10.06
CA TRP A 153 9.45 -2.68 10.93
C TRP A 153 9.95 -2.78 12.37
N LYS A 154 10.58 -1.71 12.84
CA LYS A 154 11.09 -1.61 14.19
C LYS A 154 9.92 -1.15 15.04
N LEU A 155 9.76 -1.79 16.19
CA LEU A 155 8.97 -1.24 17.26
C LEU A 155 9.70 0.03 17.72
N ILE A 156 9.21 1.19 17.27
CA ILE A 156 9.70 2.48 17.73
C ILE A 156 8.63 3.01 18.68
N ASP A 157 9.04 3.33 19.90
CA ASP A 157 8.14 3.94 20.88
C ASP A 157 7.47 5.17 20.24
N PRO A 158 6.14 5.26 20.25
CA PRO A 158 5.43 6.43 19.76
C PRO A 158 5.89 7.77 20.30
N ASN A 159 6.41 7.77 21.53
CA ASN A 159 6.88 8.96 22.21
C ASN A 159 8.37 9.27 21.92
N ASP A 160 9.11 8.37 21.26
CA ASP A 160 10.48 8.62 20.83
C ASP A 160 10.50 9.34 19.46
N TRP A 161 10.15 10.63 19.50
CA TRP A 161 10.11 11.47 18.30
C TRP A 161 11.47 11.60 17.61
N LYS A 162 12.57 11.49 18.36
CA LYS A 162 13.94 11.56 17.81
C LYS A 162 14.24 10.33 16.96
N ALA A 163 13.93 9.12 17.45
CA ALA A 163 14.10 7.90 16.67
C ALA A 163 13.24 7.88 15.41
N ARG A 164 12.00 8.40 15.49
CA ARG A 164 11.09 8.55 14.34
C ARG A 164 11.65 9.53 13.30
N LEU A 165 12.13 10.69 13.75
CA LEU A 165 12.73 11.70 12.87
C LEU A 165 14.01 11.17 12.19
N ASP A 166 14.86 10.48 12.94
CA ASP A 166 16.09 9.86 12.42
C ASP A 166 15.79 8.75 11.39
N LEU A 167 14.76 7.92 11.63
CA LEU A 167 14.27 6.96 10.62
C LEU A 167 13.82 7.67 9.33
N MET A 168 13.08 8.77 9.47
CA MET A 168 12.60 9.55 8.33
C MET A 168 13.76 10.15 7.53
N HIS A 169 14.75 10.77 8.20
CA HIS A 169 15.92 11.33 7.54
C HIS A 169 16.74 10.24 6.82
N ARG A 170 16.94 9.08 7.44
CA ARG A 170 17.61 7.95 6.79
C ARG A 170 16.88 7.52 5.53
N TYR A 171 15.56 7.30 5.61
CA TYR A 171 14.75 6.92 4.47
C TYR A 171 14.81 7.96 3.35
N HIS A 172 14.70 9.24 3.69
CA HIS A 172 14.78 10.35 2.74
C HIS A 172 16.14 10.43 2.04
N ASN A 173 17.23 10.26 2.78
CA ASN A 173 18.59 10.27 2.22
C ASN A 173 18.85 9.06 1.32
N ASP A 174 18.41 7.87 1.72
CA ASP A 174 18.49 6.66 0.89
C ASP A 174 17.68 6.79 -0.41
N MET A 175 16.48 7.38 -0.32
CA MET A 175 15.65 7.68 -1.49
C MET A 175 16.29 8.73 -2.39
N ARG A 176 16.88 9.80 -1.84
CA ARG A 176 17.62 10.79 -2.64
C ARG A 176 18.81 10.17 -3.37
N ALA A 177 19.52 9.24 -2.73
CA ALA A 177 20.70 8.60 -3.32
C ALA A 177 20.35 7.60 -4.44
N ARG A 178 19.23 6.88 -4.32
CA ARG A 178 18.86 5.79 -5.25
C ARG A 178 17.77 6.20 -6.26
N CYS A 179 16.91 7.15 -5.91
CA CYS A 179 15.78 7.60 -6.72
C CYS A 179 15.67 9.13 -6.68
N PRO A 180 16.55 9.85 -7.41
CA PRO A 180 16.64 11.31 -7.34
C PRO A 180 15.39 12.05 -7.82
N ASP A 181 14.48 11.42 -8.56
CA ASP A 181 13.20 12.04 -8.94
C ASP A 181 12.13 11.93 -7.84
N HIS A 182 12.31 11.00 -6.90
CA HIS A 182 11.30 10.60 -5.92
C HIS A 182 11.48 11.25 -4.54
N HIS A 183 12.62 11.90 -4.28
CA HIS A 183 12.87 12.56 -3.00
C HIS A 183 11.99 13.81 -2.76
N LYS A 184 11.35 14.34 -3.81
CA LYS A 184 10.44 15.49 -3.71
C LYS A 184 9.00 15.08 -3.39
N LEU A 185 8.70 13.78 -3.46
CA LEU A 185 7.37 13.28 -3.18
C LEU A 185 7.07 13.37 -1.69
N PRO A 186 5.79 13.61 -1.31
CA PRO A 186 5.38 13.53 0.09
C PRO A 186 5.73 12.16 0.68
N LEU A 187 6.12 12.16 1.94
CA LEU A 187 6.29 10.92 2.70
C LEU A 187 4.94 10.50 3.28
N VAL A 188 4.81 9.21 3.52
CA VAL A 188 3.67 8.58 4.15
C VAL A 188 4.22 7.79 5.33
N GLN A 189 3.78 8.13 6.52
CA GLN A 189 3.94 7.31 7.71
C GLN A 189 2.78 6.34 7.80
N ILE A 190 3.11 5.08 8.03
CA ILE A 190 2.17 3.99 8.23
C ILE A 190 2.44 3.40 9.60
N GLU A 191 1.40 3.29 10.42
CA GLU A 191 1.49 2.75 11.77
C GLU A 191 0.59 1.54 11.91
N TYR A 192 1.17 0.42 12.30
CA TYR A 192 0.43 -0.80 12.64
C TYR A 192 0.34 -0.92 14.16
N PHE A 193 -0.89 -0.82 14.68
CA PHE A 193 -1.17 -0.87 16.10
C PHE A 193 -1.26 -2.32 16.59
N LEU A 194 -0.44 -2.66 17.59
CA LEU A 194 -0.35 -4.03 18.12
C LEU A 194 -1.52 -4.43 19.01
N ASP A 195 -2.24 -3.45 19.55
CA ASP A 195 -3.37 -3.65 20.46
C ASP A 195 -4.68 -3.91 19.72
N THR A 196 -4.87 -3.40 18.50
CA THR A 196 -6.14 -3.52 17.75
C THR A 196 -6.02 -4.09 16.35
N ASP A 197 -4.81 -4.44 15.89
CA ASP A 197 -4.53 -4.82 14.50
C ASP A 197 -4.98 -3.76 13.46
N GLU A 198 -5.08 -2.49 13.89
CA GLU A 198 -5.44 -1.37 13.03
C GLU A 198 -4.22 -0.77 12.33
N LEU A 199 -4.47 -0.15 11.18
CA LEU A 199 -3.45 0.54 10.40
C LEU A 199 -3.82 2.02 10.27
N ALA A 200 -2.99 2.91 10.83
CA ALA A 200 -3.07 4.36 10.61
C ALA A 200 -2.14 4.81 9.50
N MET A 201 -2.53 5.89 8.83
CA MET A 201 -1.75 6.50 7.77
C MET A 201 -1.77 8.02 7.93
N GLN A 202 -0.58 8.63 7.85
CA GLN A 202 -0.40 10.07 7.86
C GLN A 202 0.51 10.49 6.71
N VAL A 203 0.08 11.47 5.91
CA VAL A 203 0.91 12.08 4.87
C VAL A 203 1.74 13.19 5.51
N ILE A 204 3.05 13.13 5.29
CA ILE A 204 4.05 14.07 5.79
C ILE A 204 4.54 14.91 4.61
N CYS A 205 4.23 16.21 4.62
CA CYS A 205 4.65 17.13 3.56
C CYS A 205 6.17 17.33 3.58
N ALA A 206 6.82 17.12 2.43
CA ALA A 206 8.28 17.18 2.25
C ALA A 206 8.91 18.52 2.69
N ASN A 207 8.15 19.61 2.67
CA ASN A 207 8.63 20.94 3.08
C ASN A 207 9.07 21.00 4.56
N HIS A 208 8.54 20.13 5.43
CA HIS A 208 8.93 20.05 6.84
C HIS A 208 10.28 19.34 7.07
N ILE A 209 10.77 18.60 6.07
CA ILE A 209 12.03 17.86 6.16
C ILE A 209 13.21 18.77 5.79
N ALA A 210 12.96 19.80 4.97
CA ALA A 210 13.97 20.73 4.49
C ALA A 210 14.34 21.84 5.49
N THR A 211 13.47 22.12 6.46
CA THR A 211 13.67 23.21 7.43
C THR A 211 14.61 22.86 8.59
N ASP A 212 14.88 21.57 8.84
CA ASP A 212 15.73 21.12 9.94
C ASP A 212 17.16 20.74 9.50
N VAL A 213 17.54 21.06 8.25
CA VAL A 213 18.88 20.79 7.68
C VAL A 213 19.69 22.08 7.48
N ALA A 214 19.35 23.16 8.19
CA ALA A 214 20.10 24.41 8.21
C ALA A 214 20.77 24.64 9.56
#